data_AF-A0A231GJU9-F1
#
_entry.id   AF-A0A231GJU9-F1
#
_cell.length_a   1.000
_cell.length_b   1.000
_cell.length_c   1.000
_cell.angle_alpha   90.00
_cell.angle_beta   90.00
_cell.angle_gamma   90.00
#
_symmetry.space_group_name_H-M   'P 1'
#
loop_
_entity.id
_entity.type
_entity.pdbx_description
1 polymer ?
#
loop_
_entity_poly.entity_id
_entity_poly.type
_entity_poly.pdbx_seq_one_letter_code
_entity_poly.pdbx_strand_id
1 'polypeptide(L)'
;MSEEFIKRDSASAEVYKNFPDLKAATGFMRLEITRGNVVEEYKATSFYMRADETYALIFANIGDALDGQRIKINSFVKMEAGKRYILGPGNESVLAWYIDMKGGGSYESIGSGKLDVETAVSKPPKPYIKGSIEFMCRETPFSDTWMKVVAKDFWVEGDMS
;
A
#
# COMPACT_ATOMS: atom_id res chain seq x y z
N MET A 1 -2.12 -9.61 18.01
CA MET A 1 -1.60 -8.32 17.53
C MET A 1 -1.01 -7.60 18.74
N SER A 2 0.28 -7.28 18.72
CA SER A 2 0.98 -6.72 19.88
C SER A 2 0.65 -5.23 20.09
N GLU A 3 0.72 -4.74 21.32
CA GLU A 3 0.49 -3.31 21.63
C GLU A 3 1.52 -2.40 20.95
N GLU A 4 2.74 -2.89 20.73
CA GLU A 4 3.79 -2.16 20.01
C GLU A 4 3.46 -2.01 18.52
N PHE A 5 2.89 -3.03 17.90
CA PHE A 5 2.43 -2.98 16.51
C PHE A 5 1.30 -1.95 16.34
N ILE A 6 0.34 -1.94 17.27
CA ILE A 6 -0.78 -0.98 17.29
C ILE A 6 -0.27 0.46 17.45
N LYS A 7 0.72 0.70 18.32
CA LYS A 7 1.31 2.03 18.51
C LYS A 7 2.06 2.54 17.28
N ARG A 8 2.81 1.67 16.59
CA ARG A 8 3.52 2.02 15.34
C ARG A 8 2.55 2.34 14.20
N ASP A 9 1.48 1.56 14.05
CA ASP A 9 0.46 1.81 13.03
C ASP A 9 -0.33 3.11 13.32
N SER A 10 -0.66 3.38 14.59
CA SER A 10 -1.35 4.61 15.01
C SER A 10 -0.53 5.89 14.79
N ALA A 11 0.78 5.86 15.04
CA ALA A 11 1.66 6.99 14.74
C ALA A 11 1.77 7.24 13.23
N SER A 12 1.70 6.18 12.41
CA SER A 12 1.63 6.32 10.96
C SER A 12 0.28 6.92 10.52
N ALA A 13 -0.80 6.59 11.23
CA ALA A 13 -2.16 7.06 10.96
C ALA A 13 -2.37 8.57 11.15
N GLU A 14 -1.71 9.18 12.15
CA GLU A 14 -1.79 10.63 12.37
C GLU A 14 -1.04 11.44 11.30
N VAL A 15 0.00 10.88 10.70
CA VAL A 15 0.71 11.49 9.56
C VAL A 15 -0.23 11.58 8.35
N TYR A 16 -1.15 10.63 8.13
CA TYR A 16 -2.05 10.64 6.96
C TYR A 16 -3.12 11.74 6.96
N LYS A 17 -3.46 12.34 8.12
CA LYS A 17 -4.52 13.36 8.19
C LYS A 17 -4.11 14.73 7.64
N ASN A 18 -2.81 15.00 7.49
CA ASN A 18 -2.29 16.34 7.19
C ASN A 18 -1.75 16.53 5.76
N PHE A 19 -1.82 15.52 4.88
CA PHE A 19 -1.13 15.57 3.58
C PHE A 19 -1.99 15.29 2.34
N PRO A 20 -3.13 15.98 2.12
CA PRO A 20 -3.86 15.89 0.85
C PRO A 20 -3.12 16.55 -0.34
N ASP A 21 -2.26 17.55 -0.09
CA ASP A 21 -1.55 18.30 -1.15
C ASP A 21 -0.09 17.89 -1.38
N LEU A 22 0.44 17.01 -0.55
CA LEU A 22 1.82 16.54 -0.65
C LEU A 22 1.86 15.30 -1.55
N LYS A 23 2.03 15.54 -2.86
CA LYS A 23 2.74 14.59 -3.72
C LYS A 23 4.16 14.43 -3.17
N ALA A 24 4.32 13.64 -2.11
CA ALA A 24 5.62 13.29 -1.56
C ALA A 24 6.30 12.17 -2.37
N ALA A 25 5.68 11.76 -3.48
CA ALA A 25 6.23 10.79 -4.41
C ALA A 25 5.70 11.00 -5.83
N THR A 26 6.48 10.58 -6.81
CA THR A 26 6.10 10.45 -8.21
C THR A 26 6.07 8.98 -8.59
N GLY A 27 5.17 8.59 -9.49
CA GLY A 27 4.96 7.18 -9.72
C GLY A 27 3.86 6.87 -10.71
N PHE A 28 3.72 5.57 -11.01
CA PHE A 28 2.49 5.03 -11.55
C PHE A 28 2.27 3.60 -11.04
N MET A 29 1.00 3.24 -10.90
CA MET A 29 0.58 1.90 -10.54
C MET A 29 -0.65 1.57 -11.38
N ARG A 30 -0.59 0.46 -12.12
CA ARG A 30 -1.74 -0.09 -12.84
C ARG A 30 -2.37 -1.14 -11.96
N LEU A 31 -3.66 -1.01 -11.70
CA LEU A 31 -4.37 -1.87 -10.77
C LEU A 31 -5.49 -2.62 -11.47
N GLU A 32 -5.67 -3.85 -11.05
CA GLU A 32 -6.81 -4.69 -11.40
C GLU A 32 -7.44 -5.15 -10.09
N ILE A 33 -8.72 -4.85 -9.89
CA ILE A 33 -9.49 -5.34 -8.75
C ILE A 33 -10.57 -6.28 -9.28
N THR A 34 -10.52 -7.53 -8.84
CA THR A 34 -11.50 -8.54 -9.22
C THR A 34 -12.43 -8.85 -8.05
N ARG A 35 -13.75 -8.68 -8.24
CA ARG A 35 -14.83 -9.04 -7.30
C ARG A 35 -15.76 -10.05 -7.97
N GLY A 36 -15.64 -11.33 -7.62
CA GLY A 36 -16.36 -12.40 -8.33
C GLY A 36 -16.00 -12.42 -9.82
N ASN A 37 -16.99 -12.15 -10.69
CA ASN A 37 -16.80 -12.09 -12.14
C ASN A 37 -16.56 -10.67 -12.68
N VAL A 38 -16.56 -9.65 -11.82
CA VAL A 38 -16.32 -8.26 -12.20
C VAL A 38 -14.84 -7.96 -12.07
N VAL A 39 -14.24 -7.43 -13.12
CA VAL A 39 -12.86 -6.95 -13.16
C VAL A 39 -12.88 -5.46 -13.44
N GLU A 40 -12.27 -4.68 -12.54
CA GLU A 40 -12.15 -3.24 -12.67
C GLU A 40 -10.67 -2.86 -12.79
N GLU A 41 -10.36 -2.06 -13.81
CA GLU A 41 -9.02 -1.57 -14.07
C GLU A 41 -8.89 -0.12 -13.64
N TYR A 42 -7.81 0.19 -12.92
CA TYR A 42 -7.52 1.53 -12.45
C TYR A 42 -6.07 1.91 -12.69
N LYS A 43 -5.82 3.22 -12.57
CA LYS A 43 -4.49 3.79 -12.48
C LYS A 43 -4.41 4.63 -11.22
N ALA A 44 -3.30 4.54 -10.51
CA ALA A 44 -2.92 5.49 -9.47
C ALA A 44 -1.68 6.26 -9.92
N THR A 45 -1.75 7.59 -9.81
CA THR A 45 -0.62 8.52 -10.01
C THR A 45 -0.36 9.40 -8.78
N SER A 46 -1.25 9.31 -7.79
CA SER A 46 -1.17 10.03 -6.52
C SER A 46 -0.65 9.09 -5.42
N PHE A 47 0.58 9.36 -4.99
CA PHE A 47 1.30 8.51 -4.05
C PHE A 47 1.82 9.28 -2.85
N TYR A 48 1.96 8.56 -1.73
CA TYR A 48 2.87 8.89 -0.65
C TYR A 48 3.83 7.73 -0.45
N MET A 49 5.12 8.03 -0.28
CA MET A 49 6.14 7.03 -0.05
C MET A 49 7.08 7.47 1.06
N ARG A 50 7.45 6.50 1.91
CA ARG A 50 8.60 6.61 2.81
C ARG A 50 9.39 5.31 2.73
N ALA A 51 10.70 5.38 2.60
CA ALA A 51 11.54 4.20 2.77
C ALA A 51 12.87 4.56 3.43
N ASP A 52 13.25 3.77 4.41
CA ASP A 52 14.55 3.80 5.08
C ASP A 52 15.12 2.36 5.20
N GLU A 53 16.19 2.19 5.94
CA GLU A 53 16.87 0.89 6.08
C GLU A 53 16.07 -0.16 6.84
N THR A 54 15.02 0.25 7.56
CA THR A 54 14.23 -0.62 8.44
C THR A 54 12.75 -0.64 8.11
N TYR A 55 12.30 0.31 7.29
CA TYR A 55 10.90 0.59 7.08
C TYR A 55 10.63 1.00 5.64
N ALA A 56 9.53 0.52 5.06
CA ALA A 56 9.03 1.04 3.79
C ALA A 56 7.50 1.12 3.81
N LEU A 57 7.00 2.21 3.25
CA LEU A 57 5.60 2.56 3.21
C LEU A 57 5.25 3.12 1.84
N ILE A 58 4.21 2.55 1.24
CA ILE A 58 3.64 3.04 -0.01
C ILE A 58 2.14 3.20 0.22
N PHE A 59 1.64 4.38 -0.13
CA PHE A 59 0.21 4.67 -0.27
C PHE A 59 -0.08 5.08 -1.70
N ALA A 60 -1.16 4.54 -2.26
CA ALA A 60 -1.64 4.86 -3.59
C ALA A 60 -3.14 5.12 -3.56
N ASN A 61 -3.58 6.28 -4.03
CA ASN A 61 -5.02 6.55 -4.26
C ASN A 61 -5.45 5.92 -5.59
N ILE A 62 -6.44 5.04 -5.54
CA ILE A 62 -6.96 4.34 -6.71
C ILE A 62 -7.85 5.30 -7.49
N GLY A 63 -7.57 5.46 -8.79
CA GLY A 63 -8.30 6.41 -9.64
C GLY A 63 -8.03 7.88 -9.31
N ASP A 64 -6.98 8.16 -8.51
CA ASP A 64 -6.57 9.52 -8.12
C ASP A 64 -7.62 10.34 -7.34
N ALA A 65 -8.65 9.67 -6.78
CA ALA A 65 -9.64 10.30 -5.90
C ALA A 65 -9.13 10.37 -4.45
N LEU A 66 -9.08 11.59 -3.88
CA LEU A 66 -8.59 11.81 -2.51
C LEU A 66 -9.49 11.18 -1.44
N ASP A 67 -10.80 11.18 -1.66
CA ASP A 67 -11.84 10.59 -0.82
C ASP A 67 -12.27 9.20 -1.31
N GLY A 68 -11.42 8.56 -2.13
CA GLY A 68 -11.71 7.27 -2.74
C GLY A 68 -11.02 6.07 -2.08
N GLN A 69 -10.84 5.03 -2.90
CA GLN A 69 -10.22 3.78 -2.52
C GLN A 69 -8.69 3.90 -2.53
N ARG A 70 -8.01 3.13 -1.68
CA ARG A 70 -6.54 3.18 -1.57
C ARG A 70 -5.92 1.80 -1.39
N ILE A 71 -4.64 1.70 -1.75
CA ILE A 71 -3.77 0.61 -1.32
C ILE A 71 -2.70 1.16 -0.39
N LYS A 72 -2.47 0.44 0.71
CA LYS A 72 -1.37 0.66 1.65
C LYS A 72 -0.46 -0.56 1.63
N ILE A 73 0.85 -0.37 1.46
CA ILE A 73 1.88 -1.39 1.69
C ILE A 73 2.75 -0.89 2.83
N ASN A 74 2.93 -1.72 3.85
CA ASN A 74 3.74 -1.40 5.02
C ASN A 74 4.73 -2.54 5.27
N SER A 75 6.02 -2.22 5.30
CA SER A 75 7.11 -3.16 5.52
C SER A 75 7.91 -2.72 6.74
N PHE A 76 8.06 -3.63 7.69
CA PHE A 76 8.87 -3.47 8.91
C PHE A 76 10.24 -4.13 8.78
N VAL A 77 10.60 -4.47 7.54
CA VAL A 77 11.91 -4.98 7.14
C VAL A 77 12.40 -4.20 5.93
N LYS A 78 13.72 -4.19 5.73
CA LYS A 78 14.33 -3.64 4.52
C LYS A 78 13.79 -4.33 3.28
N MET A 79 13.26 -3.56 2.34
CA MET A 79 12.93 -4.07 1.01
C MET A 79 14.21 -4.23 0.20
N GLU A 80 14.45 -5.42 -0.33
CA GLU A 80 15.63 -5.76 -1.10
C GLU A 80 15.25 -6.04 -2.57
N ALA A 81 16.07 -5.57 -3.50
CA ALA A 81 15.89 -5.84 -4.92
C ALA A 81 15.96 -7.35 -5.21
N GLY A 82 15.07 -7.83 -6.08
CA GLY A 82 14.97 -9.25 -6.47
C GLY A 82 14.32 -10.16 -5.43
N LYS A 83 13.79 -9.63 -4.31
CA LYS A 83 13.11 -10.43 -3.29
C LYS A 83 11.61 -10.51 -3.51
N ARG A 84 11.05 -11.63 -3.05
CA ARG A 84 9.62 -11.86 -2.90
C ARG A 84 9.28 -11.94 -1.42
N TYR A 85 8.25 -11.22 -1.00
CA TYR A 85 7.72 -11.20 0.35
C TYR A 85 6.33 -11.83 0.37
N ILE A 86 6.04 -12.64 1.38
CA ILE A 86 4.70 -13.19 1.62
C ILE A 86 3.94 -12.20 2.49
N LEU A 87 2.76 -11.80 2.03
CA LEU A 87 1.85 -10.91 2.74
C LEU A 87 0.85 -11.73 3.52
N GLY A 88 0.52 -11.30 4.74
CA GLY A 88 -0.63 -11.84 5.45
C GLY A 88 -0.70 -11.37 6.89
N PRO A 89 -1.90 -11.41 7.51
CA PRO A 89 -2.11 -10.95 8.88
C PRO A 89 -1.31 -11.72 9.95
N GLY A 90 -0.73 -12.88 9.62
CA GLY A 90 0.19 -13.63 10.47
C GLY A 90 1.68 -13.45 10.13
N ASN A 91 2.01 -12.67 9.09
CA ASN A 91 3.37 -12.30 8.74
C ASN A 91 3.55 -10.79 8.95
N GLU A 92 3.97 -10.42 10.15
CA GLU A 92 4.11 -9.01 10.55
C GLU A 92 5.27 -8.27 9.85
N SER A 93 6.00 -8.92 8.93
CA SER A 93 7.12 -8.29 8.21
C SER A 93 6.65 -7.35 7.11
N VAL A 94 5.72 -7.80 6.26
CA VAL A 94 5.20 -7.02 5.15
C VAL A 94 3.70 -7.26 5.03
N LEU A 95 2.95 -6.16 5.07
CA LEU A 95 1.50 -6.16 5.11
C LEU A 95 0.96 -5.27 3.99
N ALA A 96 -0.21 -5.64 3.49
CA ALA A 96 -0.93 -4.87 2.49
C ALA A 96 -2.39 -4.71 2.90
N TRP A 97 -2.95 -3.55 2.63
CA TRP A 97 -4.35 -3.24 2.89
C TRP A 97 -4.99 -2.63 1.66
N TYR A 98 -6.25 -2.97 1.47
CA TYR A 98 -7.17 -2.16 0.71
C TYR A 98 -7.98 -1.30 1.68
N ILE A 99 -8.14 -0.02 1.35
CA ILE A 99 -8.83 0.95 2.19
C ILE A 99 -9.97 1.57 1.38
N ASP A 100 -11.17 1.54 1.93
CA ASP A 100 -12.36 2.17 1.34
C ASP A 100 -12.79 3.35 2.22
N MET A 101 -12.78 4.57 1.65
CA MET A 101 -13.23 5.78 2.32
C MET A 101 -14.70 6.01 1.94
N LYS A 102 -15.63 5.65 2.83
CA LYS A 102 -17.09 5.79 2.59
C LYS A 102 -17.77 6.44 3.79
N GLY A 103 -18.66 7.39 3.51
CA GLY A 103 -19.51 8.02 4.53
C GLY A 103 -18.74 8.71 5.66
N GLY A 104 -17.54 9.22 5.39
CA GLY A 104 -16.66 9.85 6.40
C GLY A 104 -15.88 8.86 7.28
N GLY A 105 -16.00 7.55 7.04
CA GLY A 105 -15.21 6.50 7.68
C GLY A 105 -14.10 5.95 6.79
N SER A 106 -13.11 5.32 7.41
CA SER A 106 -12.06 4.51 6.76
C SER A 106 -12.28 3.05 7.10
N TYR A 107 -12.44 2.19 6.08
CA TYR A 107 -12.58 0.76 6.24
C TYR A 107 -11.35 0.04 5.67
N GLU A 108 -10.52 -0.53 6.55
CA GLU A 108 -9.22 -1.11 6.18
C GLU A 108 -9.24 -2.64 6.20
N SER A 109 -9.11 -3.26 5.05
CA SER A 109 -9.04 -4.72 4.92
C SER A 109 -7.62 -5.18 4.64
N ILE A 110 -7.04 -5.92 5.58
CA ILE A 110 -5.71 -6.52 5.41
C ILE A 110 -5.78 -7.71 4.45
N GLY A 111 -4.76 -7.83 3.60
CA GLY A 111 -4.68 -8.87 2.58
C GLY A 111 -3.59 -9.90 2.81
N SER A 112 -3.79 -11.07 2.21
CA SER A 112 -2.80 -12.15 2.09
C SER A 112 -2.38 -12.33 0.64
N GLY A 113 -1.10 -12.54 0.39
CA GLY A 113 -0.60 -12.58 -0.98
C GLY A 113 0.92 -12.47 -1.08
N LYS A 114 1.40 -11.77 -2.10
CA LYS A 114 2.82 -11.61 -2.39
C LYS A 114 3.16 -10.20 -2.87
N LEU A 115 4.34 -9.74 -2.48
CA LEU A 115 5.00 -8.56 -3.03
C LEU A 115 6.31 -9.01 -3.68
N ASP A 116 6.47 -8.74 -4.96
CA ASP A 116 7.70 -8.96 -5.71
C ASP A 116 8.40 -7.59 -5.88
N VAL A 117 9.60 -7.45 -5.33
CA VAL A 117 10.40 -6.22 -5.42
C VAL A 117 11.44 -6.39 -6.52
N GLU A 118 11.31 -5.63 -7.60
CA GLU A 118 12.30 -5.61 -8.69
C GLU A 118 13.50 -4.74 -8.29
N THR A 119 13.24 -3.58 -7.71
CA THR A 119 14.29 -2.64 -7.31
C THR A 119 13.81 -1.83 -6.11
N ALA A 120 14.67 -1.67 -5.10
CA ALA A 120 14.39 -0.84 -3.93
C ALA A 120 15.66 -0.08 -3.52
N VAL A 121 15.54 1.24 -3.38
CA VAL A 121 16.57 2.14 -2.89
C VAL A 121 15.97 2.95 -1.75
N SER A 122 16.37 2.69 -0.52
CA SER A 122 15.85 3.42 0.65
C SER A 122 16.74 4.58 1.08
N LYS A 123 17.44 5.22 0.13
CA LYS A 123 18.43 6.27 0.43
C LYS A 123 17.80 7.66 0.22
N PRO A 124 17.79 8.54 1.24
CA PRO A 124 17.41 9.93 1.07
C PRO A 124 18.33 10.68 0.09
N PRO A 125 17.86 11.79 -0.51
CA PRO A 125 16.51 12.35 -0.38
C PRO A 125 15.46 11.67 -1.27
N LYS A 126 15.88 10.79 -2.17
CA LYS A 126 15.03 10.20 -3.23
C LYS A 126 14.94 8.69 -3.12
N PRO A 127 14.19 8.15 -2.13
CA PRO A 127 13.96 6.72 -2.07
C PRO A 127 13.11 6.25 -3.26
N TYR A 128 13.25 5.00 -3.66
CA TYR A 128 12.65 4.43 -4.86
C TYR A 128 12.22 2.98 -4.62
N ILE A 129 11.05 2.57 -5.09
CA ILE A 129 10.61 1.17 -5.14
C ILE A 129 9.94 0.88 -6.49
N LYS A 130 10.30 -0.26 -7.09
CA LYS A 130 9.64 -0.83 -8.27
C LYS A 130 9.33 -2.29 -8.03
N GLY A 131 8.14 -2.74 -8.44
CA GLY A 131 7.75 -4.12 -8.29
C GLY A 131 6.31 -4.42 -8.71
N SER A 132 5.80 -5.52 -8.19
CA SER A 132 4.40 -5.91 -8.36
C SER A 132 3.86 -6.47 -7.06
N ILE A 133 2.57 -6.26 -6.80
CA ILE A 133 1.89 -6.78 -5.63
C ILE A 133 0.59 -7.46 -6.05
N GLU A 134 0.30 -8.59 -5.41
CA GLU A 134 -0.95 -9.32 -5.54
C GLU A 134 -1.40 -9.74 -4.15
N PHE A 135 -2.63 -9.41 -3.77
CA PHE A 135 -3.22 -9.87 -2.52
C PHE A 135 -4.73 -10.08 -2.60
N MET A 136 -5.21 -10.99 -1.76
CA MET A 136 -6.62 -11.27 -1.53
C MET A 136 -7.04 -10.64 -0.21
N CYS A 137 -8.14 -9.89 -0.21
CA CYS A 137 -8.73 -9.33 0.99
C CYS A 137 -10.25 -9.22 0.85
N ARG A 138 -10.93 -8.79 1.92
CA ARG A 138 -12.36 -8.45 1.87
C ARG A 138 -12.54 -7.01 1.39
N GLU A 139 -13.66 -6.70 0.74
CA GLU A 139 -13.96 -5.33 0.30
C GLU A 139 -13.92 -4.31 1.45
N THR A 140 -14.49 -4.70 2.60
CA THR A 140 -14.37 -4.01 3.89
C THR A 140 -14.16 -5.07 4.98
N PRO A 141 -13.76 -4.72 6.22
CA PRO A 141 -13.54 -5.71 7.28
C PRO A 141 -14.73 -6.62 7.56
N PHE A 142 -15.94 -6.10 7.35
CA PHE A 142 -17.21 -6.77 7.66
C PHE A 142 -17.91 -7.32 6.41
N SER A 143 -17.33 -7.13 5.22
CA SER A 143 -17.91 -7.64 3.97
C SER A 143 -17.65 -9.14 3.80
N ASP A 144 -18.64 -9.85 3.26
CA ASP A 144 -18.47 -11.23 2.77
C ASP A 144 -17.87 -11.29 1.36
N THR A 145 -17.77 -10.14 0.69
CA THR A 145 -17.19 -10.04 -0.65
C THR A 145 -15.67 -10.08 -0.56
N TRP A 146 -15.11 -11.15 -1.11
CA TRP A 146 -13.67 -11.26 -1.33
C TRP A 146 -13.28 -10.64 -2.67
N MET A 147 -12.11 -10.02 -2.68
CA MET A 147 -11.54 -9.44 -3.87
C MET A 147 -10.06 -9.77 -4.00
N LYS A 148 -9.63 -9.87 -5.26
CA LYS A 148 -8.22 -9.93 -5.66
C LYS A 148 -7.78 -8.54 -6.08
N VAL A 149 -6.70 -8.06 -5.50
CA VAL A 149 -6.08 -6.78 -5.85
C VAL A 149 -4.71 -7.07 -6.46
N VAL A 150 -4.51 -6.64 -7.69
CA VAL A 150 -3.25 -6.84 -8.42
C VAL A 150 -2.75 -5.50 -8.90
N ALA A 151 -1.52 -5.14 -8.52
CA ALA A 151 -0.79 -4.05 -9.13
C ALA A 151 0.47 -4.58 -9.81
N LYS A 152 0.53 -4.45 -11.14
CA LYS A 152 1.66 -4.89 -11.96
C LYS A 152 2.54 -3.70 -12.32
N ASP A 153 3.85 -3.96 -12.34
CA ASP A 153 4.88 -3.03 -12.80
C ASP A 153 4.78 -1.62 -12.17
N PHE A 154 4.43 -1.57 -10.88
CA PHE A 154 4.33 -0.29 -10.20
C PHE A 154 5.71 0.28 -9.94
N TRP A 155 5.80 1.60 -10.02
CA TRP A 155 7.01 2.36 -9.77
C TRP A 155 6.67 3.59 -8.93
N VAL A 156 7.43 3.81 -7.86
CA VAL A 156 7.26 4.94 -6.94
C VAL A 156 8.64 5.47 -6.53
N GLU A 157 8.87 6.76 -6.74
CA GLU A 157 10.02 7.53 -6.25
C GLU A 157 9.52 8.56 -5.24
N GLY A 158 9.96 8.47 -3.99
CA GLY A 158 9.65 9.43 -2.93
C GLY A 158 10.53 10.67 -2.99
N ASP A 159 10.04 11.73 -2.37
CA ASP A 159 10.76 12.97 -2.10
C ASP A 159 10.70 13.25 -0.60
N MET A 160 11.87 13.21 0.06
CA MET A 160 12.01 13.50 1.49
C MET A 160 12.66 14.85 1.76
N SER A 161 12.66 15.77 0.77
CA SER A 161 13.17 17.15 0.90
C SER A 161 12.36 18.01 1.88
#